data_AF-A0A397FJ10-F1
#
_entry.id   AF-A0A397FJ10-F1
#
_cell.length_a   1.000
_cell.length_b   1.000
_cell.length_c   1.000
_cell.angle_alpha   90.00
_cell.angle_beta   90.00
_cell.angle_gamma   90.00
#
_symmetry.space_group_name_H-M   'P 1'
#
loop_
_entity.id
_entity.type
_entity.pdbx_description
1 polymer ?
#
loop_
_entity_poly.entity_id
_entity_poly.type
_entity_poly.pdbx_seq_one_letter_code
_entity_poly.pdbx_strand_id
1 'polypeptide(L)' 'MSKTKGKKILGKKIKPLAGNNRSFSMQATKRKFATNRQIFRLDSHKYYIPVKLFWTYWKRLKQNI' A
#
# COMPACT_ATOMS: atom_id res chain seq x y z
N MET A 1 11.45 4.35 19.83
CA MET A 1 11.51 4.04 18.37
C MET A 1 12.26 5.15 17.64
N SER A 2 13.28 4.87 16.82
CA SER A 2 13.89 5.95 16.03
C SER A 2 12.91 6.43 14.95
N LYS A 3 12.66 7.75 14.92
CA LYS A 3 11.76 8.44 13.95
C LYS A 3 12.07 8.06 12.48
N THR A 4 13.27 7.54 12.22
CA THR A 4 13.78 7.12 10.90
C THR A 4 13.10 5.87 10.31
N LYS A 5 12.68 4.88 11.11
CA LYS A 5 12.09 3.64 10.56
C LYS A 5 10.66 3.85 10.04
N GLY A 6 9.87 4.70 10.71
CA GLY A 6 8.51 5.06 10.27
C GLY A 6 8.49 5.87 8.98
N LYS A 7 9.38 6.86 8.84
CA LYS A 7 9.49 7.68 7.62
C LYS A 7 9.84 6.87 6.36
N LYS A 8 10.68 5.83 6.47
CA LYS A 8 11.02 4.95 5.33
C LYS A 8 9.82 4.17 4.78
N ILE A 9 8.83 3.84 5.61
CA ILE A 9 7.63 3.11 5.17
C ILE A 9 6.64 4.07 4.49
N LEU A 10 6.53 5.29 5.02
CA LEU A 10 5.65 6.35 4.51
C LEU A 10 6.09 6.91 3.14
N GLY A 11 7.38 6.82 2.80
CA GLY A 11 7.93 7.34 1.54
C GLY A 11 7.85 6.40 0.33
N LYS A 12 7.44 5.13 0.50
CA LYS A 12 7.44 4.16 -0.62
C LYS A 12 6.25 4.38 -1.56
N LYS A 13 6.52 4.90 -2.76
CA LYS A 13 5.54 4.97 -3.85
C LYS A 13 5.37 3.59 -4.50
N ILE A 14 4.24 2.94 -4.24
CA ILE A 14 3.85 1.71 -4.95
C ILE A 14 3.11 2.09 -6.23
N LYS A 15 3.56 1.56 -7.37
CA LYS A 15 2.89 1.70 -8.66
C LYS A 15 1.72 0.71 -8.76
N PRO A 16 0.60 1.08 -9.40
CA PRO A 16 -0.50 0.15 -9.65
C PRO A 16 -0.05 -0.99 -10.56
N LEU A 17 -0.57 -2.19 -10.33
CA LEU A 17 -0.23 -3.35 -11.15
C LEU A 17 -0.98 -3.27 -12.49
N ALA A 18 -0.30 -3.57 -13.59
CA ALA A 18 -0.94 -3.71 -14.89
C ALA A 18 -1.46 -5.14 -15.05
N GLY A 19 -2.58 -5.31 -15.73
CA GLY A 19 -3.06 -6.61 -16.17
C GLY A 19 -4.11 -6.49 -17.25
N ASN A 20 -4.82 -7.59 -17.50
CA ASN A 20 -5.86 -7.64 -18.51
C ASN A 20 -7.18 -8.11 -17.88
N ASN A 21 -8.32 -7.58 -18.35
CA ASN A 21 -9.59 -8.29 -18.23
C ASN A 21 -9.61 -9.40 -19.30
N ARG A 22 -10.23 -10.54 -18.99
CA ARG A 22 -10.46 -11.63 -19.94
C ARG A 22 -11.96 -11.81 -20.11
N SER A 23 -12.45 -11.76 -21.35
CA SER A 23 -13.85 -12.12 -21.66
C SER A 23 -14.06 -13.63 -21.58
N PHE A 24 -15.32 -14.06 -21.70
CA PHE A 24 -15.67 -15.48 -21.86
C PHE A 24 -14.96 -16.11 -23.08
N SER A 25 -14.78 -15.36 -24.17
CA SER A 25 -14.00 -15.74 -25.35
C SER A 25 -12.48 -15.55 -25.18
N MET A 26 -12.00 -15.30 -23.96
CA MET A 26 -10.59 -15.02 -23.61
C MET A 26 -9.95 -13.79 -24.26
N GLN A 27 -10.74 -12.89 -24.86
CA GLN A 27 -10.25 -11.62 -25.39
C GLN A 27 -9.68 -10.75 -24.26
N ALA A 28 -8.53 -10.13 -24.51
CA ALA A 28 -7.80 -9.36 -23.51
C ALA A 28 -7.97 -7.85 -23.70
N THR A 29 -8.41 -7.15 -22.65
CA THR A 29 -8.42 -5.67 -22.61
C THR A 29 -7.58 -5.17 -21.45
N LYS A 30 -6.84 -4.07 -21.62
CA LYS A 30 -5.91 -3.55 -20.59
C LYS A 30 -6.68 -3.06 -19.36
N ARG A 31 -6.17 -3.38 -18.17
CA ARG A 31 -6.65 -2.85 -16.88
C ARG A 31 -5.50 -2.52 -15.94
N LYS A 32 -5.76 -1.64 -14.98
CA LYS A 32 -4.85 -1.34 -13.87
C LYS A 32 -5.52 -1.77 -12.57
N PHE A 33 -4.80 -2.50 -11.73
CA PHE A 33 -5.22 -2.82 -10.38
C PHE A 33 -4.72 -1.75 -9.44
N ALA A 34 -5.63 -0.90 -8.98
CA ALA A 34 -5.34 0.11 -7.98
C ALA A 34 -5.05 -0.56 -6.63
N THR A 35 -4.03 -0.07 -5.93
CA THR A 35 -3.75 -0.49 -4.56
C THR A 35 -4.75 0.18 -3.62
N ASN A 36 -5.38 -0.58 -2.72
CA ASN A 36 -6.24 -0.01 -1.67
C ASN A 36 -5.39 0.85 -0.72
N ARG A 37 -5.61 2.18 -0.78
CA ARG A 37 -4.87 3.19 -0.02
C ARG A 37 -5.82 3.88 0.95
N GLN A 38 -5.36 4.10 2.17
CA GLN A 38 -6.05 4.91 3.16
C GLN A 38 -5.21 6.13 3.55
N ILE A 39 -5.90 7.19 3.97
CA ILE A 39 -5.28 8.43 4.42
C ILE A 39 -4.95 8.30 5.90
N PHE A 40 -3.67 8.44 6.23
CA PHE A 40 -3.18 8.49 7.60
C PHE A 40 -2.65 9.89 7.89
N ARG A 41 -3.13 10.51 8.96
CA ARG A 41 -2.60 11.78 9.46
C ARG A 41 -1.56 11.49 10.54
N LEU A 42 -0.37 12.03 10.38
CA LEU A 42 0.68 11.95 11.38
C LEU A 42 1.25 13.37 11.51
N ASP A 43 1.06 13.95 12.69
CA ASP A 43 1.24 15.39 12.95
C ASP A 43 0.43 16.25 11.95
N SER A 44 1.09 17.20 11.27
CA SER A 44 0.51 18.08 10.25
C SER A 44 0.48 17.47 8.84
N HIS A 45 1.05 16.28 8.64
CA HIS A 45 1.24 15.69 7.31
C HIS A 45 0.27 14.54 7.03
N LYS A 46 -0.31 14.54 5.82
CA LYS A 46 -1.16 13.46 5.32
C LYS A 46 -0.33 12.46 4.51
N TYR A 47 -0.45 11.18 4.84
CA TYR A 47 0.22 10.08 4.17
C TYR A 47 -0.80 9.14 3.54
N TYR A 48 -0.55 8.71 2.31
CA TYR A 48 -1.39 7.74 1.60
C TYR A 48 -0.72 6.37 1.65
N ILE A 49 -1.18 5.50 2.54
CA ILE A 49 -0.53 4.22 2.81
C ILE A 49 -1.42 3.07 2.31
N PRO A 50 -0.83 2.08 1.59
CA PRO A 50 -1.51 0.82 1.33
C PRO A 50 -1.90 0.10 2.61
N VAL A 51 -3.17 -0.30 2.70
CA VAL A 51 -3.72 -0.95 3.91
C VAL A 51 -2.90 -2.17 4.33
N LYS A 52 -2.49 -3.01 3.37
CA LYS A 52 -1.66 -4.20 3.64
C LYS A 52 -0.30 -3.86 4.31
N LEU A 53 0.32 -2.74 3.93
CA LEU A 53 1.59 -2.30 4.56
C LEU A 53 1.37 -1.86 6.01
N PHE A 54 0.24 -1.23 6.30
CA PHE A 54 -0.12 -0.84 7.66
C PHE A 54 -0.29 -2.07 8.56
N TRP A 55 -1.08 -3.06 8.14
CA TRP A 55 -1.30 -4.30 8.91
C TRP A 55 -0.01 -5.10 9.14
N THR A 56 0.82 -5.24 8.12
CA THR A 56 2.11 -5.95 8.25
C THR A 56 3.05 -5.26 9.21
N TYR A 57 3.09 -3.92 9.20
CA TYR A 57 3.86 -3.15 10.17
C TYR A 57 3.32 -3.29 11.59
N TRP A 58 2.00 -3.18 11.79
CA TRP A 58 1.34 -3.36 13.08
C TRP A 58 1.59 -4.74 13.68
N LYS A 59 1.47 -5.80 12.86
CA LYS A 59 1.74 -7.17 13.30
C LYS A 59 3.19 -7.33 13.75
N ARG A 60 4.14 -6.76 13.01
CA ARG A 60 5.57 -6.81 13.36
C ARG A 60 5.90 -6.04 14.64
N LEU A 61 5.19 -4.95 14.90
CA LEU A 61 5.28 -4.21 16.17
C LEU A 61 4.82 -5.08 17.35
N LYS A 62 3.65 -5.73 17.22
CA LYS A 62 3.10 -6.60 18.27
C LYS A 62 3.95 -7.85 18.56
N GLN A 63 4.73 -8.33 17.58
CA GLN A 63 5.63 -9.47 17.73
C GLN A 63 7.00 -9.13 18.35
N ASN A 64 7.35 -7.83 18.46
CA ASN A 64 8.61 -7.36 19.08
C ASN A 64 8.38 -6.74 20.47
N ILE A 65 7.19 -6.97 21.05
CA ILE A 65 6.82 -6.72 22.44
C ILE A 65 6.56 -8.09 23.05
#